data_AF-Q04CY5-F1
#
_entry.id   AF-Q04CY5-F1
#
_cell.length_a   1.000
_cell.length_b   1.000
_cell.length_c   1.000
_cell.angle_alpha   90.00
_cell.angle_beta   90.00
_cell.angle_gamma   90.00
#
_symmetry.space_group_name_H-M   'P 1'
#
loop_
_entity.id
_entity.type
_entity.pdbx_description
1 polymer ?
#
loop_
_entity_poly.entity_id
_entity_poly.type
_entity_poly.pdbx_seq_one_letter_code
_entity_poly.pdbx_strand_id
1 'polypeptide(L)'
;MDEHVNYENTVEKLKERKIELSDIAEITYYFQLKYLPGLTKEIALHSVKRVLQKREVQHVVWVALELDRLTEEDKLKEPINGVIKEDFGLFGVDELLGNAIAASFGSIGFTGYGYVDNVKPGIIGKLDRLGKTNDHITTTFADDIIGGIAAAAGSRLAQRYPNGFVDSIESDDEIE
;
A
#
# COMPACT_ATOMS: atom_id res chain seq x y z
N MET A 1 -8.33 18.62 21.57
CA MET A 1 -8.60 17.18 21.43
C MET A 1 -7.43 16.66 20.65
N ASP A 2 -6.63 15.77 21.22
CA ASP A 2 -5.44 15.26 20.54
C ASP A 2 -5.91 14.56 19.25
N GLU A 3 -5.35 14.97 18.11
CA GLU A 3 -5.70 14.42 16.82
C GLU A 3 -5.13 12.99 16.74
N HIS A 4 -6.00 11.99 16.64
CA HIS A 4 -5.62 10.58 16.51
C HIS A 4 -5.63 10.14 15.05
N VAL A 5 -4.78 9.17 14.72
CA VAL A 5 -4.78 8.50 13.41
C VAL A 5 -6.16 7.90 13.13
N ASN A 6 -6.73 8.24 11.97
CA ASN A 6 -8.02 7.77 11.49
C ASN A 6 -8.00 7.61 9.96
N TYR A 7 -9.12 7.16 9.37
CA TYR A 7 -9.19 6.93 7.93
C TYR A 7 -9.02 8.23 7.15
N GLU A 8 -9.72 9.30 7.53
CA GLU A 8 -9.72 10.57 6.81
C GLU A 8 -8.32 11.19 6.74
N ASN A 9 -7.64 11.31 7.88
CA ASN A 9 -6.29 11.89 7.92
C ASN A 9 -5.23 10.97 7.30
N THR A 10 -5.45 9.65 7.27
CA THR A 10 -4.56 8.72 6.54
C THR A 10 -4.70 8.90 5.02
N VAL A 11 -5.92 9.12 4.52
CA VAL A 11 -6.15 9.43 3.10
C VAL A 11 -5.48 10.74 2.72
N GLU A 12 -5.63 11.78 3.55
CA GLU A 12 -4.95 13.06 3.28
C GLU A 12 -3.43 12.93 3.35
N LYS A 13 -2.89 12.15 4.30
CA LYS A 13 -1.44 11.86 4.39
C LYS A 13 -0.88 11.20 3.12
N LEU A 14 -1.63 10.28 2.52
CA LEU A 14 -1.26 9.67 1.23
C LEU A 14 -1.30 10.70 0.09
N LYS A 15 -2.31 11.57 0.06
CA LYS A 15 -2.43 12.63 -0.96
C LYS A 15 -1.31 13.67 -0.86
N GLU A 16 -0.85 14.01 0.34
CA GLU A 16 0.34 14.87 0.55
C GLU A 16 1.57 14.31 -0.16
N ARG A 17 1.67 12.97 -0.24
CA ARG A 17 2.73 12.23 -0.94
C ARG A 17 2.39 11.98 -2.42
N LYS A 18 1.32 12.60 -2.95
CA LYS A 18 0.81 12.44 -4.33
C LYS A 18 0.37 11.01 -4.66
N ILE A 19 -0.15 10.29 -3.68
CA ILE A 19 -0.67 8.93 -3.84
C ILE A 19 -2.20 8.99 -3.73
N GLU A 20 -2.89 8.77 -4.85
CA GLU A 20 -4.35 8.65 -4.85
C GLU A 20 -4.78 7.20 -4.64
N LEU A 21 -5.87 6.97 -3.90
CA LEU A 21 -6.39 5.60 -3.71
C LEU A 21 -6.77 4.92 -5.02
N SER A 22 -7.13 5.70 -6.05
CA SER A 22 -7.40 5.20 -7.39
C SER A 22 -6.16 4.60 -8.06
N ASP A 23 -4.96 5.11 -7.77
CA ASP A 23 -3.71 4.54 -8.30
C ASP A 23 -3.44 3.17 -7.69
N ILE A 24 -3.70 3.02 -6.38
CA ILE A 24 -3.57 1.75 -5.67
C ILE A 24 -4.62 0.75 -6.20
N ALA A 25 -5.85 1.21 -6.40
CA ALA A 25 -6.94 0.41 -6.94
C ALA A 25 -6.63 -0.10 -8.35
N GLU A 26 -5.94 0.68 -9.18
CA GLU A 26 -5.52 0.27 -10.51
C GLU A 26 -4.52 -0.91 -10.46
N ILE A 27 -3.60 -0.91 -9.51
CA ILE A 27 -2.68 -2.03 -9.27
C ILE A 27 -3.48 -3.28 -8.89
N THR A 28 -4.36 -3.17 -7.89
CA THR A 28 -5.22 -4.28 -7.45
C THR A 28 -6.07 -4.82 -8.59
N TYR A 29 -6.67 -3.93 -9.39
CA TYR A 29 -7.49 -4.28 -10.54
C TYR A 29 -6.72 -5.13 -11.54
N TYR A 30 -5.57 -4.67 -12.04
CA TYR A 30 -4.81 -5.42 -13.04
C TYR A 30 -4.27 -6.74 -12.48
N PHE A 31 -3.88 -6.75 -11.21
CA PHE A 31 -3.39 -7.95 -10.54
C PHE A 31 -4.47 -9.04 -10.45
N GLN A 32 -5.72 -8.65 -10.19
CA GLN A 32 -6.83 -9.57 -9.94
C GLN A 32 -7.68 -9.88 -11.18
N LEU A 33 -7.71 -9.02 -12.20
CA LEU A 33 -8.62 -9.15 -13.35
C LEU A 33 -8.52 -10.50 -14.07
N LYS A 34 -7.32 -11.07 -14.17
CA LYS A 34 -7.10 -12.38 -14.81
C LYS A 34 -7.71 -13.56 -14.05
N TYR A 35 -7.95 -13.39 -12.75
CA TYR A 35 -8.55 -14.40 -11.87
C TYR A 35 -10.02 -14.12 -11.56
N LEU A 36 -10.43 -12.85 -11.65
CA LEU A 36 -11.76 -12.37 -11.33
C LEU A 36 -12.36 -11.62 -12.54
N PRO A 37 -12.81 -12.33 -13.59
CA PRO A 37 -13.59 -11.72 -14.65
C PRO A 37 -14.84 -11.04 -14.06
N GLY A 38 -15.17 -9.87 -14.60
CA GLY A 38 -16.24 -9.01 -14.05
C GLY A 38 -15.77 -8.00 -13.01
N LEU A 39 -14.52 -8.11 -12.51
CA LEU A 39 -13.94 -7.10 -11.64
C LEU A 39 -13.93 -5.74 -12.35
N THR A 40 -14.30 -4.68 -11.63
CA THR A 40 -14.20 -3.29 -12.10
C THR A 40 -13.23 -2.49 -11.23
N LYS A 41 -12.79 -1.33 -11.72
CA LYS A 41 -11.91 -0.44 -10.95
C LYS A 41 -12.59 0.09 -9.69
N GLU A 42 -13.91 0.27 -9.72
CA GLU A 42 -14.73 0.71 -8.59
C GLU A 42 -14.74 -0.34 -7.48
N ILE A 43 -14.86 -1.63 -7.83
CA ILE A 43 -14.79 -2.74 -6.88
C ILE A 43 -13.38 -2.87 -6.28
N ALA A 44 -12.34 -2.72 -7.10
CA ALA A 44 -10.97 -2.69 -6.61
C ALA A 44 -10.73 -1.52 -5.64
N LEU A 45 -11.23 -0.33 -5.98
CA LEU A 45 -11.14 0.86 -5.12
C LEU A 45 -11.90 0.66 -3.80
N HIS A 46 -13.08 0.06 -3.84
CA HIS A 46 -13.82 -0.30 -2.63
C HIS A 46 -12.98 -1.22 -1.73
N SER A 47 -12.34 -2.23 -2.30
CA SER A 47 -11.45 -3.11 -1.55
C SER A 47 -10.25 -2.38 -0.93
N VAL A 48 -9.60 -1.48 -1.67
CA VAL A 48 -8.53 -0.63 -1.14
C VAL A 48 -9.00 0.22 0.05
N LYS A 49 -10.18 0.84 -0.05
CA LYS A 49 -10.76 1.61 1.06
C LYS A 49 -11.01 0.72 2.29
N ARG A 50 -11.53 -0.50 2.10
CA ARG A 50 -11.74 -1.46 3.20
C ARG A 50 -10.43 -1.87 3.88
N VAL A 51 -9.35 -2.00 3.12
CA VAL A 51 -8.02 -2.24 3.69
C VAL A 51 -7.58 -1.06 4.54
N LEU A 52 -7.69 0.16 4.01
CA LEU A 52 -7.27 1.38 4.71
C LEU A 52 -8.15 1.72 5.93
N GLN A 53 -9.35 1.14 6.05
CA GLN A 53 -10.18 1.27 7.25
C GLN A 53 -9.65 0.48 8.46
N LYS A 54 -8.71 -0.46 8.27
CA LYS A 54 -8.08 -1.17 9.40
C LYS A 54 -7.10 -0.25 10.14
N ARG A 55 -7.29 -0.11 11.46
CA ARG A 55 -6.43 0.71 12.33
C ARG A 55 -4.95 0.36 12.23
N GLU A 56 -4.62 -0.94 12.20
CA GLU A 56 -3.22 -1.39 12.08
C GLU A 56 -2.59 -0.94 10.76
N VAL A 57 -3.34 -1.00 9.65
CA VAL A 57 -2.88 -0.50 8.34
C VAL A 57 -2.63 1.01 8.40
N GLN A 58 -3.56 1.76 8.98
CA GLN A 58 -3.41 3.22 9.15
C GLN A 58 -2.15 3.55 9.95
N HIS A 59 -1.91 2.87 11.07
CA HIS A 59 -0.70 3.08 11.88
C HIS A 59 0.58 2.80 11.09
N VAL A 60 0.62 1.71 10.31
CA VAL A 60 1.77 1.40 9.46
C VAL A 60 2.00 2.50 8.42
N VAL A 61 0.94 2.95 7.73
CA VAL A 61 1.02 4.04 6.73
C VAL A 61 1.60 5.30 7.36
N TRP A 62 1.11 5.69 8.55
CA TRP A 62 1.61 6.88 9.24
C TRP A 62 3.07 6.76 9.64
N VAL A 63 3.50 5.63 10.19
CA VAL A 63 4.91 5.39 10.58
C VAL A 63 5.81 5.42 9.35
N ALA A 64 5.44 4.69 8.29
CA ALA A 64 6.18 4.60 7.04
C ALA A 64 6.41 5.98 6.40
N LEU A 65 5.33 6.73 6.16
CA LEU A 65 5.42 8.03 5.50
C LEU A 65 6.10 9.10 6.35
N GLU A 66 6.06 8.96 7.68
CA GLU A 66 6.80 9.83 8.59
C GLU A 66 8.30 9.53 8.57
N LEU A 67 8.70 8.26 8.45
CA LEU A 67 10.11 7.89 8.28
C LEU A 67 10.68 8.45 6.96
N ASP A 68 9.95 8.33 5.85
CA ASP A 68 10.35 8.96 4.59
C ASP A 68 10.52 10.48 4.77
N ARG A 69 9.55 11.17 5.39
CA ARG A 69 9.60 12.62 5.64
C ARG A 69 10.78 13.04 6.54
N LEU A 70 11.03 12.28 7.61
CA LEU A 70 12.14 12.58 8.53
C LEU A 70 13.51 12.34 7.88
N THR A 71 13.60 11.39 6.95
CA THR A 71 14.80 11.19 6.12
C THR A 71 15.02 12.37 5.18
N GLU A 72 13.98 12.83 4.47
CA GLU A 72 14.02 14.01 3.58
C GLU A 72 14.50 15.28 4.32
N GLU A 73 14.14 15.42 5.60
CA GLU A 73 14.50 16.56 6.44
C GLU A 73 15.82 16.38 7.20
N ASP A 74 16.57 15.32 6.94
CA ASP A 74 17.81 14.95 7.64
C ASP A 74 17.65 14.92 9.19
N LYS A 75 16.45 14.56 9.67
CA LYS A 75 16.10 14.52 11.11
C LYS A 75 16.39 13.18 11.78
N LEU A 76 16.55 12.11 11.00
CA LEU A 76 17.03 10.83 11.51
C LEU A 76 18.54 10.89 11.71
N LYS A 77 19.05 10.17 12.72
CA LYS A 77 20.49 10.05 12.96
C LYS A 77 21.12 9.02 12.05
N GLU A 78 22.38 9.23 11.70
CA GLU A 78 23.20 8.18 11.09
C GLU A 78 23.40 6.98 12.04
N PRO A 79 23.49 5.75 11.51
CA PRO A 79 23.52 5.40 10.08
C PRO A 79 22.13 5.25 9.42
N ILE A 80 21.04 5.41 10.17
CA ILE A 80 19.69 5.09 9.70
C ILE A 80 19.21 6.05 8.61
N ASN A 81 19.56 7.34 8.72
CA ASN A 81 19.21 8.30 7.69
C ASN A 81 19.80 7.90 6.33
N GLY A 82 21.12 7.69 6.25
CA GLY A 82 21.77 7.25 5.01
C GLY A 82 21.20 5.95 4.46
N VAL A 83 20.96 4.95 5.33
CA VAL A 83 20.39 3.65 4.93
C VAL A 83 19.02 3.79 4.27
N ILE A 84 18.13 4.61 4.83
CA ILE A 84 16.80 4.85 4.25
C ILE A 84 16.94 5.69 2.98
N LYS A 85 17.74 6.77 3.02
CA LYS A 85 17.93 7.70 1.90
C LYS A 85 18.49 7.04 0.65
N GLU A 86 19.38 6.07 0.83
CA GLU A 86 19.99 5.30 -0.26
C GLU A 86 19.11 4.16 -0.77
N ASP A 87 17.95 3.89 -0.13
CA ASP A 87 17.13 2.71 -0.44
C ASP A 87 18.00 1.44 -0.42
N PHE A 88 18.74 1.27 0.69
CA PHE A 88 19.79 0.25 0.78
C PHE A 88 19.17 -1.15 0.75
N GLY A 89 19.29 -1.89 -0.34
CA GLY A 89 18.60 -3.18 -0.53
C GLY A 89 18.92 -4.35 0.42
N LEU A 90 19.66 -4.15 1.52
CA LEU A 90 19.73 -5.09 2.65
C LEU A 90 19.02 -4.58 3.91
N PHE A 91 18.54 -3.34 3.88
CA PHE A 91 17.57 -2.81 4.82
C PHE A 91 16.22 -3.38 4.43
N GLY A 92 15.67 -4.23 5.30
CA GLY A 92 14.47 -5.01 5.01
C GLY A 92 13.23 -4.54 5.77
N VAL A 93 13.25 -3.33 6.34
CA VAL A 93 12.25 -2.92 7.36
C VAL A 93 10.98 -2.40 6.70
N ASP A 94 11.16 -1.66 5.61
CA ASP A 94 10.18 -1.27 4.62
C ASP A 94 9.37 -2.47 4.12
N GLU A 95 10.00 -3.57 3.70
CA GLU A 95 9.25 -4.74 3.24
C GLU A 95 8.57 -5.48 4.39
N LEU A 96 9.11 -5.44 5.61
CA LEU A 96 8.41 -5.96 6.78
C LEU A 96 7.10 -5.20 7.03
N LEU A 97 7.08 -3.88 6.84
CA LEU A 97 5.88 -3.06 6.96
C LEU A 97 4.90 -3.30 5.80
N GLY A 98 5.40 -3.41 4.57
CA GLY A 98 4.60 -3.80 3.40
C GLY A 98 3.91 -5.16 3.59
N ASN A 99 4.67 -6.16 4.04
CA ASN A 99 4.16 -7.49 4.38
C ASN A 99 3.12 -7.46 5.51
N ALA A 100 3.32 -6.64 6.56
CA ALA A 100 2.37 -6.51 7.65
C ALA A 100 1.01 -6.01 7.14
N ILE A 101 0.99 -5.05 6.21
CA ILE A 101 -0.23 -4.61 5.54
C ILE A 101 -0.81 -5.74 4.67
N ALA A 102 0.02 -6.38 3.84
CA ALA A 102 -0.42 -7.45 2.93
C ALA A 102 -1.14 -8.59 3.68
N ALA A 103 -0.62 -8.96 4.86
CA ALA A 103 -1.16 -10.01 5.71
C ALA A 103 -2.46 -9.63 6.46
N SER A 104 -2.87 -8.35 6.43
CA SER A 104 -4.03 -7.86 7.18
C SER A 104 -5.37 -8.51 6.76
N PHE A 105 -5.42 -9.13 5.58
CA PHE A 105 -6.52 -9.97 5.08
C PHE A 105 -6.03 -11.38 4.75
N GLY A 106 -5.17 -11.96 5.60
CA GLY A 106 -4.71 -13.34 5.49
C GLY A 106 -3.44 -13.54 4.67
N SER A 107 -2.85 -14.74 4.77
CA SER A 107 -1.52 -15.06 4.25
C SER A 107 -1.41 -15.08 2.72
N ILE A 108 -2.54 -15.11 1.99
CA ILE A 108 -2.55 -15.00 0.52
C ILE A 108 -1.95 -13.65 0.07
N GLY A 109 -2.06 -12.62 0.90
CA GLY A 109 -1.47 -11.31 0.63
C GLY A 109 0.06 -11.35 0.45
N PHE A 110 0.78 -12.28 1.10
CA PHE A 110 2.25 -12.35 1.01
C PHE A 110 2.74 -12.60 -0.42
N THR A 111 2.11 -13.55 -1.12
CA THR A 111 2.52 -13.87 -2.50
C THR A 111 2.14 -12.76 -3.47
N GLY A 112 1.00 -12.10 -3.22
CA GLY A 112 0.59 -10.92 -3.99
C GLY A 112 1.55 -9.75 -3.81
N TYR A 113 1.98 -9.49 -2.57
CA TYR A 113 2.92 -8.41 -2.27
C TYR A 113 4.29 -8.66 -2.89
N GLY A 114 4.89 -9.85 -2.70
CA GLY A 114 6.18 -10.16 -3.31
C GLY A 114 6.17 -10.07 -4.86
N TYR A 115 5.03 -10.35 -5.50
CA TYR A 115 4.88 -10.12 -6.94
C TYR A 115 4.82 -8.62 -7.29
N VAL A 116 4.04 -7.84 -6.54
CA VAL A 116 3.85 -6.41 -6.76
C VAL A 116 5.15 -5.63 -6.52
N ASP A 117 5.87 -5.95 -5.44
CA ASP A 117 7.19 -5.38 -5.12
C ASP A 117 8.21 -5.69 -6.23
N ASN A 118 8.28 -6.93 -6.71
CA ASN A 118 9.20 -7.28 -7.79
C ASN A 118 8.92 -6.53 -9.11
N VAL A 119 7.64 -6.38 -9.47
CA VAL A 119 7.23 -5.80 -10.77
C VAL A 119 7.18 -4.27 -10.74
N LYS A 120 6.96 -3.68 -9.56
CA LYS A 120 6.73 -2.23 -9.36
C LYS A 120 5.71 -1.60 -10.33
N PRO A 121 4.47 -2.13 -10.44
CA PRO A 121 3.47 -1.62 -11.38
C PRO A 121 2.91 -0.25 -10.97
N GLY A 122 2.39 0.50 -11.94
CA GLY A 122 1.61 1.71 -11.68
C GLY A 122 2.36 2.77 -10.88
N ILE A 123 1.76 3.24 -9.79
CA ILE A 123 2.33 4.29 -8.93
C ILE A 123 3.59 3.83 -8.18
N ILE A 124 3.73 2.54 -7.86
CA ILE A 124 4.92 1.99 -7.18
C ILE A 124 6.17 2.26 -8.01
N GLY A 125 6.16 1.90 -9.30
CA GLY A 125 7.29 2.19 -10.18
C GLY A 125 7.51 3.69 -10.45
N LYS A 126 6.48 4.53 -10.31
CA LYS A 126 6.66 5.99 -10.38
C LYS A 126 7.38 6.52 -9.14
N LEU A 127 7.03 6.03 -7.95
CA LEU A 127 7.66 6.39 -6.68
C LEU A 127 9.12 5.88 -6.63
N ASP A 128 9.36 4.62 -6.99
CA ASP A 128 10.72 4.06 -7.07
C ASP A 128 11.65 4.92 -7.95
N ARG A 129 11.18 5.31 -9.13
CA ARG A 129 11.95 6.21 -10.00
C ARG A 129 12.12 7.59 -9.38
N LEU A 130 11.10 8.11 -8.69
CA LEU A 130 11.15 9.42 -8.06
C LEU A 130 12.20 9.46 -6.96
N GLY A 131 12.23 8.47 -6.06
CA GLY A 131 13.24 8.35 -5.01
C GLY A 131 14.66 8.18 -5.54
N LYS A 132 14.82 7.47 -6.67
CA LYS A 132 16.13 7.26 -7.31
C LYS A 132 16.65 8.45 -8.13
N THR A 133 15.78 9.40 -8.51
CA THR A 133 16.14 10.50 -9.42
C THR A 133 16.04 11.88 -8.78
N ASN A 134 15.53 11.98 -7.56
CA ASN A 134 15.39 13.23 -6.84
C ASN A 134 15.87 13.07 -5.40
N ASP A 135 17.06 13.60 -5.12
CA ASP A 135 17.73 13.54 -3.81
C ASP A 135 16.96 14.21 -2.66
N HIS A 136 15.88 14.95 -2.97
CA HIS A 136 15.00 15.59 -1.99
C HIS A 136 13.72 14.81 -1.70
N ILE A 137 13.51 13.65 -2.35
CA ILE A 137 12.33 12.83 -2.15
C ILE A 137 12.79 11.43 -1.75
N THR A 138 12.27 10.95 -0.62
CA THR A 138 12.51 9.58 -0.15
C THR A 138 11.22 8.79 -0.34
N THR A 139 11.30 7.59 -0.90
CA THR A 139 10.13 6.73 -1.12
C THR A 139 10.32 5.31 -0.64
N THR A 140 11.36 5.08 0.16
CA THR A 140 11.80 3.76 0.65
C THR A 140 10.67 3.01 1.34
N PHE A 141 9.87 3.69 2.16
CA PHE A 141 8.71 3.03 2.77
C PHE A 141 7.44 3.17 1.93
N ALA A 142 7.28 4.27 1.19
CA ALA A 142 6.06 4.59 0.47
C ALA A 142 5.69 3.57 -0.62
N ASP A 143 6.64 3.09 -1.42
CA ASP A 143 6.33 2.15 -2.51
C ASP A 143 5.92 0.76 -1.96
N ASP A 144 6.56 0.31 -0.88
CA ASP A 144 6.24 -0.94 -0.19
C ASP A 144 4.87 -0.94 0.50
N ILE A 145 4.51 0.11 1.24
CA ILE A 145 3.19 0.16 1.88
C ILE A 145 2.08 0.20 0.83
N ILE A 146 2.29 0.83 -0.33
CA ILE A 146 1.32 0.81 -1.43
C ILE A 146 1.20 -0.59 -2.02
N GLY A 147 2.33 -1.28 -2.22
CA GLY A 147 2.34 -2.68 -2.61
C GLY A 147 1.56 -3.55 -1.63
N GLY A 148 1.78 -3.35 -0.33
CA GLY A 148 1.07 -4.03 0.75
C GLY A 148 -0.43 -3.79 0.71
N ILE A 149 -0.88 -2.53 0.56
CA ILE A 149 -2.32 -2.19 0.46
C ILE A 149 -2.93 -2.85 -0.78
N ALA A 150 -2.27 -2.77 -1.93
CA ALA A 150 -2.78 -3.34 -3.18
C ALA A 150 -2.90 -4.87 -3.09
N ALA A 151 -1.91 -5.54 -2.48
CA ALA A 151 -1.91 -6.98 -2.26
C ALA A 151 -2.98 -7.42 -1.26
N ALA A 152 -3.14 -6.70 -0.14
CA ALA A 152 -4.21 -6.95 0.83
C ALA A 152 -5.60 -6.80 0.19
N ALA A 153 -5.79 -5.78 -0.64
CA ALA A 153 -7.05 -5.54 -1.34
C ALA A 153 -7.34 -6.66 -2.35
N GLY A 154 -6.31 -7.19 -3.03
CA GLY A 154 -6.42 -8.35 -3.89
C GLY A 154 -6.75 -9.64 -3.12
N SER A 155 -6.09 -9.88 -1.99
CA SER A 155 -6.37 -11.02 -1.10
C SER A 155 -7.83 -11.00 -0.62
N ARG A 156 -8.32 -9.83 -0.21
CA ARG A 156 -9.73 -9.63 0.18
C ARG A 156 -10.68 -9.98 -0.96
N LEU A 157 -10.40 -9.53 -2.18
CA LEU A 157 -11.24 -9.84 -3.35
C LEU A 157 -11.24 -11.34 -3.67
N ALA A 158 -10.07 -11.99 -3.65
CA ALA A 158 -9.96 -13.42 -3.92
C ALA A 158 -10.75 -14.27 -2.90
N GLN A 159 -10.74 -13.88 -1.62
CA GLN A 159 -11.53 -14.54 -0.57
C GLN A 159 -13.02 -14.26 -0.71
N ARG A 160 -13.38 -13.04 -1.16
CA ARG A 160 -14.78 -12.65 -1.37
C ARG A 160 -15.42 -13.37 -2.55
N TYR A 161 -14.65 -13.62 -3.61
CA TYR A 161 -15.11 -14.26 -4.85
C TYR A 161 -14.39 -15.59 -5.09
N PRO A 162 -14.61 -16.61 -4.23
CA PRO A 162 -13.90 -17.89 -4.31
C PRO A 162 -14.21 -18.68 -5.58
N ASN A 163 -15.34 -18.37 -6.24
CA ASN A 163 -15.75 -19.00 -7.50
C ASN A 163 -15.04 -18.40 -8.73
N GLY A 164 -14.21 -17.36 -8.55
CA GLY A 164 -13.43 -16.78 -9.64
C GLY A 164 -14.24 -15.92 -10.61
N PHE A 165 -15.32 -15.28 -10.14
CA PHE A 165 -16.14 -14.37 -10.95
C PHE A 165 -16.78 -13.30 -10.06
N VAL A 166 -16.89 -12.08 -10.58
CA VAL A 166 -17.54 -10.95 -9.90
C VAL A 166 -18.86 -10.67 -10.61
N ASP A 167 -19.96 -10.96 -9.94
CA ASP A 167 -21.32 -10.85 -10.47
C ASP A 167 -22.08 -9.61 -9.98
N SER A 168 -21.62 -8.96 -8.91
CA SER A 168 -22.21 -7.71 -8.40
C SER A 168 -21.30 -6.94 -7.43
N ILE A 169 -21.63 -5.65 -7.23
CA ILE A 169 -21.12 -4.82 -6.13
C ILE A 169 -22.05 -5.06 -4.94
N GLU A 170 -21.67 -5.94 -4.01
CA GLU A 170 -22.46 -6.12 -2.77
C GLU A 170 -22.16 -5.00 -1.77
N SER A 171 -23.22 -4.52 -1.09
CA SER A 171 -23.18 -3.44 -0.10
C SER A 171 -22.45 -3.86 1.18
N ASP A 172 -21.93 -2.87 1.92
CA ASP A 172 -21.02 -2.97 3.07
C ASP A 172 -21.52 -3.78 4.30
N ASP A 173 -22.70 -4.41 4.24
CA ASP A 173 -23.38 -5.00 5.41
C ASP A 173 -23.04 -6.46 5.71
N GLU A 174 -22.27 -7.15 4.86
CA GLU A 174 -21.93 -8.55 5.10
C GLU A 174 -20.42 -8.76 5.21
N ILE A 175 -20.03 -9.24 6.40
CA ILE A 175 -18.72 -9.75 6.83
C ILE A 175 -17.87 -8.72 7.60
N GLU A 176 -18.09 -8.68 8.93
CA GLU A 176 -17.08 -8.38 9.97
C GLU A 176 -15.97 -9.45 9.97
#